data_AF-A0A918BF68-F1
#
_entry.id   AF-A0A918BF68-F1
#
_cell.length_a   1.000
_cell.length_b   1.000
_cell.length_c   1.000
_cell.angle_alpha   90.00
_cell.angle_beta   90.00
_cell.angle_gamma   90.00
#
_symmetry.space_group_name_H-M   'P 1'
#
loop_
_entity.id
_entity.type
_entity.pdbx_description
1 polymer ?
#
loop_
_entity_poly.entity_id
_entity_poly.type
_entity_poly.pdbx_seq_one_letter_code
_entity_poly.pdbx_strand_id
1 'polypeptide(L)'
;MARRLLILLAALLLALSFGQSSAQAASFSNPVKAQKGADPWIVHHDGHYYLVSTSWTDVITLRKSPTLAGLATAPSVQVWQGDAASRCCNIWAPELHYLNGRWYLYYVAGQNVADYNPTQRSHVLESTGADPMGPYGYKGQLNSSWMLDPTVATINGQLYLFGSTHNGTQNVVAARMSNPYTVSSSFSTVSTPTYDWERQGGTVNEGPEILQRGGRTFLVYSASGCWTPDYALGQLTLSGPDPTSASSWTKKSTPVFRRSDGNGVYGPGHNGFFTSPDGTENWIVYHANDSASDGCDNGRTARAQKFTWNADGSPNLGTPVRLGASQAGPSGEPSTASTTYTLTNRNSGKCLGLAGGSTADGADVRQYACDGGAHQRWRLEDLGDDTHRLVSAATGKVLDTENCSAADGADLRQWSWLNNTCQRFRFVATDGGHVRIVNQATGKVADVADCSAADGADVRQWTWLNNGCQQWRLSPA
;
A
#
# COMPACT_ATOMS: atom_id res chain seq x y z
N MET A 1 -7.36 -42.19 -45.17
CA MET A 1 -7.95 -41.69 -43.90
C MET A 1 -7.10 -40.61 -43.21
N ALA A 2 -5.76 -40.64 -43.27
CA ALA A 2 -4.91 -39.67 -42.57
C ALA A 2 -5.04 -38.19 -43.03
N ARG A 3 -5.32 -37.92 -44.32
CA ARG A 3 -5.46 -36.54 -44.84
C ARG A 3 -6.73 -35.81 -44.42
N ARG A 4 -7.79 -36.51 -44.02
CA ARG A 4 -9.04 -35.89 -43.52
C ARG A 4 -8.97 -35.57 -42.03
N LEU A 5 -8.10 -36.23 -41.27
CA LEU A 5 -7.91 -36.00 -39.84
C LEU A 5 -7.09 -34.73 -39.53
N LEU A 6 -6.13 -34.37 -40.40
CA LEU A 6 -5.34 -33.14 -40.22
C LEU A 6 -6.13 -31.84 -40.53
N ILE A 7 -7.11 -31.89 -41.43
CA ILE A 7 -7.92 -30.70 -41.77
C ILE A 7 -8.95 -30.41 -40.66
N LEU A 8 -9.45 -31.46 -39.98
CA LEU A 8 -10.32 -31.33 -38.82
C LEU A 8 -9.56 -30.85 -37.57
N LEU A 9 -8.28 -31.20 -37.39
CA LEU A 9 -7.47 -30.69 -36.28
C LEU A 9 -7.09 -29.21 -36.47
N ALA A 10 -6.81 -28.77 -37.70
CA ALA A 10 -6.53 -27.37 -38.00
C ALA A 10 -7.78 -26.47 -37.87
N ALA A 11 -8.97 -26.99 -38.21
CA ALA A 11 -10.23 -26.27 -38.00
C ALA A 11 -10.65 -26.23 -36.51
N LEU A 12 -10.30 -27.24 -35.71
CA LEU A 12 -10.55 -27.25 -34.26
C LEU A 12 -9.56 -26.35 -33.49
N LEU A 13 -8.33 -26.19 -34.00
CA LEU A 13 -7.34 -25.25 -33.45
C LEU A 13 -7.61 -23.78 -33.84
N LEU A 14 -8.28 -23.51 -34.97
CA LEU A 14 -8.77 -22.16 -35.31
C LEU A 14 -10.08 -21.79 -34.61
N ALA A 15 -10.84 -22.76 -34.10
CA ALA A 15 -12.10 -22.53 -33.37
C ALA A 15 -11.90 -22.36 -31.85
N LEU A 16 -10.68 -22.48 -31.33
CA LEU A 16 -10.34 -22.20 -29.93
C LEU A 16 -9.74 -20.81 -29.70
N SER A 17 -9.50 -20.05 -30.76
CA SER A 17 -9.28 -18.60 -30.70
C SER A 17 -10.61 -17.85 -30.77
N PHE A 18 -11.60 -18.25 -29.96
CA PHE A 18 -12.59 -17.28 -29.52
C PHE A 18 -11.79 -16.27 -28.70
N GLY A 19 -11.58 -15.09 -29.28
CA GLY A 19 -11.01 -13.97 -28.56
C GLY A 19 -11.75 -13.87 -27.24
N GLN A 20 -11.04 -14.12 -26.14
CA GLN A 20 -11.49 -13.64 -24.85
C GLN A 20 -11.68 -12.14 -25.08
N SER A 21 -12.94 -11.71 -25.14
CA SER A 21 -13.24 -10.30 -24.98
C SER A 21 -12.53 -9.90 -23.71
N SER A 22 -11.45 -9.12 -23.81
CA SER A 22 -10.77 -8.59 -22.65
C SER A 22 -11.84 -7.86 -21.86
N ALA A 23 -12.31 -8.44 -20.76
CA ALA A 23 -13.29 -7.80 -19.92
C ALA A 23 -12.71 -6.43 -19.55
N GLN A 24 -13.50 -5.38 -19.72
CA GLN A 24 -13.03 -4.03 -19.46
C GLN A 24 -12.66 -3.92 -17.97
N ALA A 25 -11.45 -3.45 -17.68
CA ALA A 25 -10.96 -3.24 -16.32
C ALA A 25 -11.94 -2.39 -15.49
N ALA A 26 -11.99 -2.63 -14.18
CA ALA A 26 -12.86 -1.87 -13.28
C ALA A 26 -12.54 -0.37 -13.34
N SER A 27 -13.52 0.46 -13.71
CA SER A 27 -13.35 1.90 -13.60
C SER A 27 -13.09 2.32 -12.16
N PHE A 28 -12.25 3.32 -11.96
CA PHE A 28 -11.94 3.87 -10.64
C PHE A 28 -11.95 5.40 -10.67
N SER A 29 -11.87 6.01 -9.49
CA SER A 29 -11.67 7.45 -9.33
C SER A 29 -10.67 7.72 -8.22
N ASN A 30 -9.91 8.81 -8.35
CA ASN A 30 -9.07 9.28 -7.25
C ASN A 30 -9.95 9.83 -6.10
N PRO A 31 -9.56 9.62 -4.83
CA PRO A 31 -8.30 8.99 -4.42
C PRO A 31 -8.39 7.47 -4.24
N VAL A 32 -7.28 6.76 -4.42
CA VAL A 32 -7.14 5.33 -4.09
C VAL A 32 -6.90 5.12 -2.58
N LYS A 33 -6.56 6.18 -1.84
CA LYS A 33 -6.60 6.24 -0.37
C LYS A 33 -6.88 7.67 0.09
N ALA A 34 -7.99 7.88 0.79
CA ALA A 34 -8.52 9.20 1.11
C ALA A 34 -7.86 9.88 2.32
N GLN A 35 -7.19 9.15 3.18
CA GLN A 35 -6.53 9.66 4.40
C GLN A 35 -5.20 8.94 4.58
N LYS A 36 -4.23 9.61 5.20
CA LYS A 36 -2.86 9.08 5.35
C LYS A 36 -2.29 8.60 4.01
N GLY A 37 -2.53 9.35 2.93
CA GLY A 37 -2.17 8.99 1.56
C GLY A 37 -0.81 9.52 1.10
N ALA A 38 -0.06 10.14 2.02
CA ALA A 38 1.27 10.65 1.79
C ALA A 38 2.27 9.54 1.45
N ASP A 39 3.23 9.87 0.58
CA ASP A 39 4.33 9.00 0.16
C ASP A 39 3.87 7.58 -0.24
N PRO A 40 2.94 7.46 -1.22
CA PRO A 40 2.29 6.21 -1.55
C PRO A 40 3.16 5.34 -2.46
N TRP A 41 3.14 4.04 -2.20
CA TRP A 41 3.81 3.03 -3.02
C TRP A 41 2.84 1.90 -3.36
N ILE A 42 2.77 1.53 -4.64
CA ILE A 42 1.93 0.45 -5.14
C ILE A 42 2.78 -0.57 -5.89
N VAL A 43 2.57 -1.85 -5.59
CA VAL A 43 3.05 -2.98 -6.39
C VAL A 43 1.90 -3.89 -6.77
N HIS A 44 1.98 -4.48 -7.96
CA HIS A 44 1.09 -5.58 -8.36
C HIS A 44 1.84 -6.91 -8.24
N HIS A 45 1.27 -7.86 -7.53
CA HIS A 45 1.85 -9.19 -7.31
C HIS A 45 0.74 -10.22 -7.09
N ASP A 46 0.87 -11.41 -7.68
CA ASP A 46 -0.07 -12.53 -7.54
C ASP A 46 -1.56 -12.11 -7.66
N GLY A 47 -1.87 -11.31 -8.68
CA GLY A 47 -3.22 -10.85 -9.01
C GLY A 47 -3.81 -9.79 -8.09
N HIS A 48 -2.97 -9.13 -7.27
CA HIS A 48 -3.40 -8.10 -6.34
C HIS A 48 -2.48 -6.89 -6.38
N TYR A 49 -3.06 -5.72 -6.14
CA TYR A 49 -2.34 -4.51 -5.78
C TYR A 49 -2.14 -4.44 -4.28
N TYR A 50 -0.98 -3.96 -3.88
CA TYR A 50 -0.59 -3.69 -2.50
C TYR A 50 -0.20 -2.23 -2.39
N LEU A 51 -0.92 -1.49 -1.56
CA LEU A 51 -0.66 -0.09 -1.27
C LEU A 51 -0.10 0.06 0.14
N VAL A 52 1.04 0.73 0.24
CA VAL A 52 1.62 1.22 1.48
C VAL A 52 1.78 2.74 1.38
N SER A 53 1.71 3.43 2.51
CA SER A 53 1.89 4.88 2.56
C SER A 53 2.25 5.32 3.98
N THR A 54 2.72 6.55 4.12
CA THR A 54 3.08 7.16 5.40
C THR A 54 1.95 7.03 6.43
N SER A 55 2.27 6.57 7.65
CA SER A 55 1.30 6.33 8.71
C SER A 55 1.25 7.42 9.77
N TRP A 56 2.35 8.16 9.95
CA TRP A 56 2.58 9.11 11.06
C TRP A 56 2.48 8.47 12.45
N THR A 57 2.48 7.15 12.52
CA THR A 57 2.39 6.37 13.76
C THR A 57 3.63 5.48 13.89
N ASP A 58 3.57 4.54 14.82
CA ASP A 58 4.56 3.48 14.99
C ASP A 58 4.24 2.19 14.23
N VAL A 59 3.22 2.23 13.37
CA VAL A 59 2.72 1.07 12.64
C VAL A 59 2.86 1.28 11.14
N ILE A 60 3.21 0.21 10.43
CA ILE A 60 3.08 0.14 8.96
C ILE A 60 1.86 -0.71 8.63
N THR A 61 0.99 -0.18 7.78
CA THR A 61 -0.19 -0.89 7.27
C THR A 61 -0.12 -1.06 5.76
N LEU A 62 -0.64 -2.19 5.28
CA LEU A 62 -0.86 -2.46 3.86
C LEU A 62 -2.34 -2.58 3.55
N ARG A 63 -2.75 -2.05 2.41
CA ARG A 63 -4.03 -2.34 1.77
C ARG A 63 -3.81 -3.27 0.59
N LYS A 64 -4.66 -4.29 0.45
CA LYS A 64 -4.59 -5.28 -0.63
C LYS A 64 -5.91 -5.35 -1.39
N SER A 65 -5.87 -5.33 -2.72
CA SER A 65 -7.08 -5.49 -3.54
C SER A 65 -6.79 -6.10 -4.92
N PRO A 66 -7.69 -6.91 -5.50
CA PRO A 66 -7.55 -7.39 -6.89
C PRO A 66 -7.64 -6.30 -7.96
N THR A 67 -8.24 -5.15 -7.65
CA THR A 67 -8.39 -4.02 -8.58
C THR A 67 -7.82 -2.75 -7.97
N LEU A 68 -7.36 -1.83 -8.81
CA LEU A 68 -6.90 -0.51 -8.35
C LEU A 68 -8.04 0.25 -7.63
N ALA A 69 -9.27 0.13 -8.15
CA ALA A 69 -10.47 0.70 -7.54
C ALA A 69 -10.73 0.21 -6.11
N GLY A 70 -10.50 -1.08 -5.85
CA GLY A 70 -10.82 -1.68 -4.55
C GLY A 70 -9.90 -1.21 -3.42
N LEU A 71 -8.70 -0.68 -3.71
CA LEU A 71 -7.80 -0.11 -2.69
C LEU A 71 -8.43 1.02 -1.87
N ALA A 72 -9.35 1.78 -2.48
CA ALA A 72 -10.06 2.88 -1.81
C ALA A 72 -10.83 2.40 -0.57
N THR A 73 -11.34 1.16 -0.60
CA THR A 73 -12.16 0.57 0.46
C THR A 73 -11.54 -0.67 1.11
N ALA A 74 -10.35 -1.08 0.67
CA ALA A 74 -9.63 -2.19 1.28
C ALA A 74 -9.23 -1.87 2.73
N PRO A 75 -9.31 -2.85 3.65
CA PRO A 75 -8.88 -2.66 5.02
C PRO A 75 -7.37 -2.38 5.09
N SER A 76 -6.98 -1.55 6.04
CA SER A 76 -5.58 -1.35 6.41
C SER A 76 -5.15 -2.46 7.36
N VAL A 77 -4.23 -3.33 6.93
CA VAL A 77 -3.70 -4.44 7.73
C VAL A 77 -2.33 -4.06 8.27
N GLN A 78 -2.16 -4.03 9.58
CA GLN A 78 -0.87 -3.84 10.24
C GLN A 78 0.07 -5.00 9.92
N VAL A 79 1.20 -4.70 9.28
CA VAL A 79 2.24 -5.70 8.91
C VAL A 79 3.51 -5.58 9.74
N TRP A 80 3.70 -4.43 10.40
CA TRP A 80 4.82 -4.19 11.29
C TRP A 80 4.47 -3.11 12.32
N GLN A 81 5.08 -3.20 13.50
CA GLN A 81 5.08 -2.14 14.50
C GLN A 81 6.52 -1.93 14.97
N GLY A 82 6.90 -0.67 15.14
CA GLY A 82 8.19 -0.30 15.68
C GLY A 82 8.47 -0.98 17.03
N ASP A 83 9.62 -1.64 17.13
CA ASP A 83 10.00 -2.52 18.23
C ASP A 83 11.18 -1.96 19.06
N ALA A 84 11.62 -0.73 18.78
CA ALA A 84 12.61 -0.03 19.57
C ALA A 84 12.44 1.49 19.51
N ALA A 85 12.84 2.19 20.58
CA ALA A 85 12.73 3.64 20.70
C ALA A 85 13.43 4.44 19.59
N SER A 86 14.44 3.87 18.92
CA SER A 86 15.17 4.53 17.84
C SER A 86 14.47 4.47 16.47
N ARG A 87 13.45 3.62 16.32
CA ARG A 87 12.77 3.32 15.05
C ARG A 87 11.29 3.07 15.24
N CYS A 88 10.73 3.60 16.32
CA CYS A 88 9.34 3.41 16.65
C CYS A 88 8.47 4.37 15.87
N CYS A 89 8.93 5.59 15.64
CA CYS A 89 8.00 6.68 15.69
C CYS A 89 7.99 7.49 14.41
N ASN A 90 6.77 7.93 14.06
CA ASN A 90 6.48 8.79 12.93
C ASN A 90 6.99 8.21 11.61
N ILE A 91 6.46 7.03 11.26
CA ILE A 91 6.90 6.27 10.10
C ILE A 91 6.46 6.96 8.80
N TRP A 92 7.43 7.24 7.92
CA TRP A 92 7.25 7.89 6.63
C TRP A 92 7.81 7.08 5.46
N ALA A 93 7.33 7.41 4.26
CA ALA A 93 7.81 6.90 2.96
C ALA A 93 8.12 5.40 2.94
N PRO A 94 7.16 4.53 3.32
CA PRO A 94 7.36 3.10 3.21
C PRO A 94 7.29 2.65 1.74
N GLU A 95 8.18 1.76 1.32
CA GLU A 95 8.22 1.17 -0.02
C GLU A 95 8.40 -0.35 0.04
N LEU A 96 7.76 -1.06 -0.88
CA LEU A 96 7.83 -2.52 -1.04
C LEU A 96 8.68 -2.90 -2.26
N HIS A 97 9.77 -3.65 -2.03
CA HIS A 97 10.66 -4.10 -3.10
C HIS A 97 10.83 -5.62 -3.07
N TYR A 98 10.63 -6.29 -4.21
CA TYR A 98 10.87 -7.73 -4.32
C TYR A 98 12.30 -7.98 -4.81
N LEU A 99 13.16 -8.46 -3.92
CA LEU A 99 14.59 -8.67 -4.19
C LEU A 99 15.00 -10.07 -3.72
N ASN A 100 15.78 -10.79 -4.52
CA ASN A 100 16.35 -12.09 -4.14
C ASN A 100 15.31 -13.11 -3.60
N GLY A 101 14.09 -13.09 -4.13
CA GLY A 101 13.01 -14.01 -3.74
C GLY A 101 12.23 -13.60 -2.48
N ARG A 102 12.48 -12.42 -1.91
CA ARG A 102 11.82 -11.92 -0.70
C ARG A 102 11.32 -10.49 -0.88
N TRP A 103 10.34 -10.10 -0.08
CA TRP A 103 9.89 -8.72 0.01
C TRP A 103 10.72 -7.99 1.06
N TYR A 104 11.22 -6.82 0.69
CA TYR A 104 11.84 -5.87 1.59
C TYR A 104 10.95 -4.65 1.71
N LEU A 105 10.80 -4.16 2.95
CA LEU A 105 10.06 -2.93 3.23
C LEU A 105 11.05 -1.89 3.72
N TYR A 106 11.28 -0.86 2.91
CA TYR A 106 12.12 0.29 3.26
C TYR A 106 11.22 1.37 3.82
N TYR A 107 11.66 2.07 4.87
CA TYR A 107 10.86 3.13 5.49
C TYR A 107 11.74 4.10 6.27
N VAL A 108 11.19 5.26 6.61
CA VAL A 108 11.81 6.23 7.50
C VAL A 108 11.18 6.12 8.88
N ALA A 109 11.99 6.10 9.94
CA ALA A 109 11.52 6.22 11.31
C ALA A 109 12.61 6.81 12.21
N GLY A 110 12.18 7.28 13.39
CA GLY A 110 13.07 7.93 14.35
C GLY A 110 12.61 7.72 15.78
N GLN A 111 13.13 8.59 16.66
CA GLN A 111 12.79 8.63 18.07
C GLN A 111 11.51 9.43 18.30
N ASN A 112 10.83 9.15 19.42
CA ASN A 112 9.70 9.95 19.87
C ASN A 112 10.17 11.28 20.47
N VAL A 113 10.46 12.25 19.60
CA VAL A 113 10.86 13.62 19.97
C VAL A 113 9.94 14.63 19.26
N ALA A 114 9.86 15.85 19.78
CA ALA A 114 8.82 16.82 19.41
C ALA A 114 8.75 17.16 17.91
N ASP A 115 9.89 17.18 17.22
CA ASP A 115 10.02 17.52 15.81
C ASP A 115 10.41 16.32 14.92
N TYR A 116 10.72 15.15 15.52
CA TYR A 116 11.22 13.90 14.91
C TYR A 116 12.52 14.04 14.08
N ASN A 117 12.78 15.22 13.53
CA ASN A 117 14.04 15.75 13.06
C ASN A 117 14.96 16.03 14.27
N PRO A 118 16.27 15.77 14.26
CA PRO A 118 17.06 15.11 13.22
C PRO A 118 17.20 13.61 13.44
N THR A 119 16.25 12.97 14.12
CA THR A 119 16.37 11.56 14.51
C THR A 119 15.99 10.57 13.42
N GLN A 120 15.30 11.03 12.36
CA GLN A 120 14.84 10.18 11.28
C GLN A 120 15.97 9.46 10.53
N ARG A 121 15.83 8.15 10.36
CA ARG A 121 16.75 7.30 9.61
C ARG A 121 15.96 6.39 8.67
N SER A 122 16.64 5.92 7.63
CA SER A 122 16.12 4.88 6.76
C SER A 122 16.36 3.51 7.38
N HIS A 123 15.34 2.67 7.34
CA HIS A 123 15.31 1.34 7.91
C HIS A 123 14.79 0.35 6.87
N VAL A 124 15.07 -0.93 7.11
CA VAL A 124 14.64 -2.02 6.22
C VAL A 124 14.12 -3.22 7.02
N LEU A 125 13.00 -3.76 6.57
CA LEU A 125 12.41 -5.02 7.00
C LEU A 125 12.53 -6.06 5.89
N GLU A 126 12.47 -7.34 6.24
CA GLU A 126 12.45 -8.48 5.31
C GLU A 126 11.26 -9.37 5.63
N SER A 127 10.54 -9.82 4.61
CA SER A 127 9.46 -10.78 4.76
C SER A 127 9.99 -12.18 5.06
N THR A 128 9.27 -12.90 5.91
CA THR A 128 9.57 -14.32 6.19
C THR A 128 9.33 -15.22 4.97
N GLY A 129 8.38 -14.86 4.09
CA GLY A 129 8.02 -15.60 2.88
C GLY A 129 7.80 -14.70 1.65
N ALA A 130 7.02 -15.20 0.70
CA ALA A 130 6.77 -14.52 -0.59
C ALA A 130 5.51 -13.63 -0.61
N ASP A 131 4.70 -13.61 0.45
CA ASP A 131 3.53 -12.71 0.52
C ASP A 131 3.98 -11.29 0.90
N PRO A 132 3.63 -10.25 0.12
CA PRO A 132 3.89 -8.87 0.51
C PRO A 132 3.18 -8.45 1.81
N MET A 133 2.19 -9.20 2.30
CA MET A 133 1.60 -8.94 3.63
C MET A 133 2.51 -9.34 4.79
N GLY A 134 3.67 -9.93 4.52
CA GLY A 134 4.61 -10.38 5.54
C GLY A 134 4.29 -11.78 6.08
N PRO A 135 4.57 -12.07 7.36
CA PRO A 135 5.06 -11.14 8.37
C PRO A 135 6.50 -10.68 8.09
N TYR A 136 6.84 -9.51 8.62
CA TYR A 136 8.13 -8.86 8.45
C TYR A 136 9.00 -8.96 9.70
N GLY A 137 10.33 -8.98 9.51
CA GLY A 137 11.33 -8.85 10.57
C GLY A 137 12.32 -7.73 10.26
N TYR A 138 12.78 -7.02 11.30
CA TYR A 138 13.75 -5.94 11.17
C TYR A 138 15.13 -6.43 10.72
N LYS A 139 15.73 -5.74 9.74
CA LYS A 139 17.06 -6.10 9.21
C LYS A 139 18.14 -5.09 9.55
N GLY A 140 17.83 -3.80 9.54
CA GLY A 140 18.85 -2.81 9.85
C GLY A 140 18.45 -1.37 9.58
N GLN A 141 19.33 -0.49 10.02
CA GLN A 141 19.35 0.92 9.72
C GLN A 141 20.37 1.14 8.59
N LEU A 142 20.03 1.95 7.59
CA LEU A 142 20.79 2.07 6.34
C LEU A 142 21.77 3.25 6.32
N ASN A 143 21.65 4.17 7.27
CA ASN A 143 22.39 5.43 7.31
C ASN A 143 22.59 5.89 8.77
N SER A 144 23.64 6.68 9.05
CA SER A 144 23.94 7.20 10.39
C SER A 144 23.45 8.63 10.64
N SER A 145 23.34 9.45 9.59
CA SER A 145 22.84 10.83 9.63
C SER A 145 21.39 10.93 9.21
N TRP A 146 20.71 12.06 9.42
CA TRP A 146 19.34 12.25 8.96
C TRP A 146 19.18 11.99 7.46
N MET A 147 18.21 11.16 7.09
CA MET A 147 17.89 10.81 5.71
C MET A 147 16.43 10.40 5.59
N LEU A 148 15.78 10.81 4.49
CA LEU A 148 14.40 10.45 4.16
C LEU A 148 14.32 9.67 2.84
N ASP A 149 13.12 9.15 2.58
CA ASP A 149 12.66 8.59 1.31
C ASP A 149 13.60 7.56 0.68
N PRO A 150 13.88 6.44 1.38
CA PRO A 150 14.76 5.42 0.85
C PRO A 150 14.09 4.58 -0.25
N THR A 151 14.60 4.70 -1.48
CA THR A 151 14.28 3.78 -2.58
C THR A 151 15.49 2.99 -3.03
N VAL A 152 15.29 1.80 -3.59
CA VAL A 152 16.38 0.96 -4.12
C VAL A 152 16.19 0.61 -5.58
N ALA A 153 17.29 0.47 -6.31
CA ALA A 153 17.26 -0.01 -7.69
C ALA A 153 18.53 -0.77 -8.06
N THR A 154 18.36 -1.79 -8.91
CA THR A 154 19.49 -2.47 -9.55
C THR A 154 19.80 -1.77 -10.87
N ILE A 155 21.03 -1.24 -11.00
CA ILE A 155 21.51 -0.58 -12.20
C ILE A 155 22.81 -1.27 -12.62
N ASN A 156 22.85 -1.80 -13.84
CA ASN A 156 24.00 -2.55 -14.37
C ASN A 156 24.47 -3.70 -13.45
N GLY A 157 23.52 -4.41 -12.82
CA GLY A 157 23.80 -5.54 -11.93
C GLY A 157 24.23 -5.16 -10.51
N GLN A 158 24.39 -3.87 -10.20
CA GLN A 158 24.72 -3.37 -8.86
C GLN A 158 23.46 -2.79 -8.21
N LEU A 159 23.19 -3.17 -6.96
CA LEU A 159 22.12 -2.57 -6.15
C LEU A 159 22.57 -1.23 -5.57
N TYR A 160 21.70 -0.23 -5.64
CA TYR A 160 21.92 1.09 -5.07
C TYR A 160 20.76 1.46 -4.15
N LEU A 161 21.07 2.22 -3.11
CA LEU A 161 20.13 2.94 -2.28
C LEU A 161 20.17 4.41 -2.68
N PHE A 162 19.00 4.98 -2.92
CA PHE A 162 18.78 6.41 -3.08
C PHE A 162 17.98 6.93 -1.88
N GLY A 163 18.05 8.23 -1.63
CA GLY A 163 17.16 8.93 -0.71
C GLY A 163 17.54 10.39 -0.62
N SER A 164 17.09 11.10 0.40
CA SER A 164 17.36 12.53 0.56
C SER A 164 18.02 12.87 1.88
N THR A 165 19.00 13.78 1.88
CA THR A 165 19.70 14.25 3.08
C THR A 165 19.73 15.77 3.12
N HIS A 166 19.88 16.35 4.31
CA HIS A 166 19.88 17.80 4.49
C HIS A 166 21.24 18.33 4.98
N ASN A 167 21.82 19.27 4.24
CA ASN A 167 23.03 20.02 4.64
C ASN A 167 22.90 21.48 4.19
N GLY A 168 21.95 22.21 4.79
CA GLY A 168 21.55 23.57 4.38
C GLY A 168 20.63 23.62 3.16
N THR A 169 20.67 22.58 2.33
CA THR A 169 19.67 22.25 1.30
C THR A 169 19.40 20.76 1.34
N GLN A 170 18.19 20.34 0.98
CA GLN A 170 17.84 18.93 0.90
C GLN A 170 18.16 18.41 -0.51
N ASN A 171 19.02 17.40 -0.58
CA ASN A 171 19.57 16.85 -1.80
C ASN A 171 19.21 15.37 -1.93
N VAL A 172 19.04 14.91 -3.18
CA VAL A 172 19.03 13.49 -3.48
C VAL A 172 20.45 12.95 -3.42
N VAL A 173 20.64 11.84 -2.72
CA VAL A 173 21.91 11.13 -2.56
C VAL A 173 21.78 9.68 -3.00
N ALA A 174 22.90 9.03 -3.29
CA ALA A 174 22.96 7.60 -3.57
C ALA A 174 24.18 6.92 -2.96
N ALA A 175 24.06 5.63 -2.66
CA ALA A 175 25.15 4.76 -2.23
C ALA A 175 24.98 3.35 -2.82
N ARG A 176 26.08 2.60 -2.96
CA ARG A 176 26.06 1.19 -3.36
C ARG A 176 25.59 0.34 -2.20
N MET A 177 24.93 -0.78 -2.51
CA MET A 177 24.56 -1.81 -1.53
C MET A 177 25.18 -3.15 -1.89
N SER A 178 25.67 -3.90 -0.90
CA SER A 178 26.19 -5.25 -1.11
C SER A 178 25.09 -6.33 -1.06
N ASN A 179 23.97 -6.00 -0.42
CA ASN A 179 22.74 -6.80 -0.36
C ASN A 179 21.56 -5.87 -0.02
N PRO A 180 20.30 -6.34 -0.02
CA PRO A 180 19.12 -5.48 0.21
C PRO A 180 19.12 -4.68 1.53
N TYR A 181 19.97 -4.98 2.49
CA TYR A 181 19.97 -4.32 3.81
C TYR A 181 21.35 -3.85 4.27
N THR A 182 22.35 -3.79 3.37
CA THR A 182 23.72 -3.37 3.71
C THR A 182 24.24 -2.36 2.69
N VAL A 183 24.35 -1.11 3.12
CA VAL A 183 25.02 -0.04 2.36
C VAL A 183 26.53 -0.27 2.40
N SER A 184 27.17 -0.27 1.22
CA SER A 184 28.56 -0.67 1.02
C SER A 184 29.46 0.45 0.47
N SER A 185 28.97 1.68 0.42
CA SER A 185 29.76 2.88 0.11
C SER A 185 29.24 4.09 0.88
N SER A 186 30.01 5.19 0.88
CA SER A 186 29.50 6.48 1.34
C SER A 186 28.38 6.99 0.41
N PHE A 187 27.46 7.77 0.97
CA PHE A 187 26.48 8.51 0.20
C PHE A 187 27.13 9.68 -0.54
N SER A 188 26.75 9.86 -1.80
CA SER A 188 27.18 10.97 -2.65
C SER A 188 25.96 11.69 -3.21
N THR A 189 26.04 13.02 -3.33
CA THR A 189 24.95 13.84 -3.90
C THR A 189 24.79 13.56 -5.38
N VAL A 190 23.55 13.28 -5.78
CA VAL A 190 23.12 13.01 -7.15
C VAL A 190 22.34 14.19 -7.74
N SER A 191 21.52 14.87 -6.94
CA SER A 191 20.82 16.10 -7.35
C SER A 191 20.71 17.10 -6.22
N THR A 192 20.86 18.37 -6.57
CA THR A 192 20.64 19.54 -5.71
C THR A 192 19.70 20.51 -6.40
N PRO A 193 18.85 21.27 -5.69
CA PRO A 193 17.98 22.29 -6.30
C PRO A 193 18.79 23.34 -7.07
N THR A 194 18.54 23.47 -8.38
CA THR A 194 19.26 24.37 -9.29
C THR A 194 18.33 25.29 -10.07
N TYR A 195 17.06 24.96 -10.21
CA TYR A 195 16.07 25.78 -10.93
C TYR A 195 15.14 26.50 -9.94
N ASP A 196 14.55 27.62 -10.35
CA ASP A 196 13.69 28.42 -9.47
C ASP A 196 12.41 27.68 -9.08
N TRP A 197 11.90 26.81 -9.96
CA TRP A 197 10.73 25.98 -9.66
C TRP A 197 10.99 24.91 -8.61
N GLU A 198 12.27 24.58 -8.31
CA GLU A 198 12.66 23.62 -7.26
C GLU A 198 12.82 24.29 -5.89
N ARG A 199 12.67 25.61 -5.84
CA ARG A 199 13.03 26.44 -4.67
C ARG A 199 11.82 27.20 -4.09
N GLN A 200 10.60 26.77 -4.42
CA GLN A 200 9.39 27.36 -3.85
C GLN A 200 9.23 26.87 -2.41
N GLY A 201 9.14 27.80 -1.46
CA GLY A 201 9.04 27.48 -0.03
C GLY A 201 10.29 26.89 0.62
N GLY A 202 11.29 26.42 -0.12
CA GLY A 202 12.55 25.88 0.39
C GLY A 202 13.39 25.22 -0.70
N THR A 203 14.67 24.95 -0.44
CA THR A 203 15.58 24.28 -1.38
C THR A 203 15.54 22.77 -1.18
N VAL A 204 14.57 22.12 -1.85
CA VAL A 204 14.27 20.69 -1.65
C VAL A 204 14.38 19.92 -2.95
N ASN A 205 15.14 18.82 -2.92
CA ASN A 205 15.08 17.69 -3.84
C ASN A 205 15.00 16.43 -2.95
N GLU A 206 13.86 15.74 -2.98
CA GLU A 206 13.57 14.58 -2.11
C GLU A 206 12.72 13.52 -2.84
N GLY A 207 12.25 12.47 -2.13
CA GLY A 207 11.42 11.42 -2.72
C GLY A 207 11.94 10.86 -4.05
N PRO A 208 13.22 10.41 -4.13
CA PRO A 208 13.75 9.88 -5.38
C PRO A 208 13.08 8.55 -5.72
N GLU A 209 12.76 8.36 -7.00
CA GLU A 209 12.02 7.23 -7.51
C GLU A 209 12.59 6.77 -8.83
N ILE A 210 12.96 5.49 -8.91
CA ILE A 210 13.64 4.94 -10.08
C ILE A 210 12.63 4.34 -11.06
N LEU A 211 12.71 4.78 -12.31
CA LEU A 211 11.92 4.24 -13.42
C LEU A 211 12.87 3.74 -14.52
N GLN A 212 12.76 2.45 -14.86
CA GLN A 212 13.61 1.82 -15.87
C GLN A 212 12.78 1.30 -17.05
N ARG A 213 13.20 1.64 -18.28
CA ARG A 213 12.59 1.11 -19.51
C ARG A 213 13.55 1.16 -20.68
N GLY A 214 13.59 0.10 -21.48
CA GLY A 214 14.37 0.06 -22.73
C GLY A 214 15.86 0.32 -22.52
N GLY A 215 16.45 -0.20 -21.45
CA GLY A 215 17.86 0.02 -21.10
C GLY A 215 18.19 1.40 -20.54
N ARG A 216 17.19 2.25 -20.28
CA ARG A 216 17.37 3.58 -19.70
C ARG A 216 16.90 3.61 -18.26
N THR A 217 17.56 4.43 -17.46
CA THR A 217 17.20 4.71 -16.06
C THR A 217 16.86 6.17 -15.90
N PHE A 218 15.68 6.44 -15.35
CA PHE A 218 15.23 7.75 -14.92
C PHE A 218 15.15 7.76 -13.39
N LEU A 219 15.47 8.90 -12.79
CA LEU A 219 15.19 9.18 -11.38
C LEU A 219 14.21 10.35 -11.35
N VAL A 220 12.99 10.09 -10.93
CA VAL A 220 11.97 11.11 -10.67
C VAL A 220 12.10 11.52 -9.21
N TYR A 221 12.05 12.80 -8.90
CA TYR A 221 12.23 13.28 -7.54
C TYR A 221 11.25 14.42 -7.29
N SER A 222 10.89 14.64 -6.04
CA SER A 222 10.07 15.78 -5.64
C SER A 222 10.93 17.00 -5.36
N ALA A 223 10.42 18.19 -5.68
CA ALA A 223 11.11 19.45 -5.46
C ALA A 223 10.18 20.54 -4.94
N SER A 224 10.79 21.59 -4.38
CA SER A 224 10.12 22.63 -3.57
C SER A 224 9.62 22.08 -2.22
N GLY A 225 9.20 22.97 -1.31
CA GLY A 225 8.67 22.55 -0.01
C GLY A 225 7.29 21.92 -0.16
N CYS A 226 7.07 20.75 0.45
CA CYS A 226 5.77 20.07 0.47
C CYS A 226 4.65 20.90 1.14
N TRP A 227 5.00 21.96 1.87
CA TRP A 227 4.11 22.95 2.48
C TRP A 227 3.66 24.04 1.49
N THR A 228 3.94 23.87 0.21
CA THR A 228 3.53 24.78 -0.85
C THR A 228 2.69 24.07 -1.90
N PRO A 229 1.82 24.78 -2.62
CA PRO A 229 1.09 24.21 -3.75
C PRO A 229 2.00 23.89 -4.95
N ASP A 230 3.25 24.38 -4.95
CA ASP A 230 4.23 24.26 -6.02
C ASP A 230 5.17 23.05 -5.86
N TYR A 231 4.94 22.20 -4.85
CA TYR A 231 5.56 20.88 -4.76
C TYR A 231 5.28 20.09 -6.05
N ALA A 232 6.34 19.59 -6.69
CA ALA A 232 6.29 19.06 -8.04
C ALA A 232 7.37 18.00 -8.28
N LEU A 233 7.19 17.17 -9.31
CA LEU A 233 8.18 16.16 -9.70
C LEU A 233 9.13 16.68 -10.78
N GLY A 234 10.43 16.49 -10.55
CA GLY A 234 11.52 16.64 -11.50
C GLY A 234 12.00 15.30 -12.07
N GLN A 235 12.94 15.34 -13.02
CA GLN A 235 13.49 14.15 -13.64
C GLN A 235 15.00 14.30 -13.89
N LEU A 236 15.74 13.25 -13.54
CA LEU A 236 17.09 12.97 -14.00
C LEU A 236 17.08 11.80 -14.96
N THR A 237 17.97 11.83 -15.96
CA THR A 237 18.22 10.69 -16.86
C THR A 237 19.67 10.25 -16.68
N LEU A 238 19.90 8.97 -16.39
CA LEU A 238 21.25 8.42 -16.28
C LEU A 238 21.89 8.38 -17.67
N SER A 239 22.95 9.15 -17.86
CA SER A 239 23.72 9.30 -19.10
C SER A 239 25.19 8.90 -18.95
N GLY A 240 25.70 8.88 -17.72
CA GLY A 240 27.04 8.37 -17.39
C GLY A 240 27.01 6.98 -16.76
N PRO A 241 28.20 6.40 -16.48
CA PRO A 241 28.32 5.02 -16.02
C PRO A 241 28.07 4.81 -14.52
N ASP A 242 28.17 5.86 -13.70
CA ASP A 242 28.14 5.74 -12.24
C ASP A 242 26.92 6.45 -11.63
N PRO A 243 25.88 5.72 -11.17
CA PRO A 243 24.68 6.29 -10.56
C PRO A 243 24.93 7.13 -9.30
N THR A 244 26.08 6.96 -8.64
CA THR A 244 26.46 7.75 -7.45
C THR A 244 27.08 9.11 -7.78
N SER A 245 27.39 9.40 -9.05
CA SER A 245 27.96 10.67 -9.47
C SER A 245 26.90 11.58 -10.08
N ALA A 246 26.75 12.81 -9.56
CA ALA A 246 25.86 13.83 -10.15
C ALA A 246 26.15 14.09 -11.64
N SER A 247 27.40 14.01 -12.08
CA SER A 247 27.76 14.22 -13.49
C SER A 247 27.30 13.10 -14.43
N SER A 248 26.91 11.94 -13.89
CA SER A 248 26.29 10.86 -14.67
C SER A 248 24.82 11.12 -14.97
N TRP A 249 24.23 12.18 -14.41
CA TRP A 249 22.80 12.46 -14.53
C TRP A 249 22.56 13.74 -15.32
N THR A 250 21.69 13.64 -16.33
CA THR A 250 21.17 14.79 -17.05
C THR A 250 19.86 15.23 -16.42
N LYS A 251 19.87 16.42 -15.80
CA LYS A 251 18.72 17.01 -15.12
C LYS A 251 17.83 17.77 -16.09
N LYS A 252 16.52 17.54 -16.05
CA LYS A 252 15.53 18.28 -16.85
C LYS A 252 15.30 19.66 -16.23
N SER A 253 15.23 20.69 -17.07
CA SER A 253 15.08 22.09 -16.62
C SER A 253 13.66 22.47 -16.19
N THR A 254 12.67 21.64 -16.51
CA THR A 254 11.26 21.86 -16.20
C THR A 254 10.68 20.69 -15.41
N PRO A 255 9.67 20.93 -14.55
CA PRO A 255 8.97 19.85 -13.86
C PRO A 255 8.27 18.93 -14.86
N VAL A 256 8.23 17.63 -14.54
CA VAL A 256 7.56 16.59 -15.32
C VAL A 256 6.15 16.28 -14.83
N PHE A 257 5.81 16.70 -13.61
CA PHE A 257 4.47 16.60 -13.03
C PHE A 257 4.32 17.70 -11.98
N ARG A 258 3.24 18.49 -12.04
CA ARG A 258 3.07 19.67 -11.19
C ARG A 258 1.59 19.97 -10.96
N ARG A 259 1.31 20.90 -10.05
CA ARG A 259 -0.05 21.37 -9.77
C ARG A 259 -0.86 21.69 -11.03
N SER A 260 -2.16 21.44 -10.96
CA SER A 260 -3.13 21.77 -11.99
C SER A 260 -4.35 22.41 -11.35
N ASP A 261 -4.37 23.74 -11.32
CA ASP A 261 -5.44 24.53 -10.72
C ASP A 261 -6.80 24.23 -11.36
N GLY A 262 -6.82 24.02 -12.69
CA GLY A 262 -8.04 23.63 -13.41
C GLY A 262 -8.59 22.25 -13.01
N ASN A 263 -7.74 21.37 -12.48
CA ASN A 263 -8.14 20.08 -11.92
C ASN A 263 -8.26 20.10 -10.39
N GLY A 264 -8.00 21.24 -9.72
CA GLY A 264 -7.97 21.31 -8.26
C GLY A 264 -6.95 20.36 -7.64
N VAL A 265 -5.76 20.24 -8.23
CA VAL A 265 -4.68 19.38 -7.72
C VAL A 265 -3.47 20.23 -7.38
N TYR A 266 -3.07 20.22 -6.11
CA TYR A 266 -1.98 21.05 -5.59
C TYR A 266 -0.89 20.17 -4.95
N GLY A 267 0.35 20.63 -5.04
CA GLY A 267 1.51 19.94 -4.49
C GLY A 267 1.63 18.45 -4.83
N PRO A 268 1.43 17.99 -6.09
CA PRO A 268 1.63 16.59 -6.41
C PRO A 268 3.12 16.24 -6.30
N GLY A 269 3.43 15.30 -5.42
CA GLY A 269 4.79 14.83 -5.20
C GLY A 269 4.80 13.52 -4.44
N HIS A 270 6.01 13.07 -4.10
CA HIS A 270 6.38 11.71 -3.69
C HIS A 270 5.56 10.64 -4.41
N ASN A 271 6.17 9.96 -5.37
CA ASN A 271 5.47 9.07 -6.26
C ASN A 271 5.94 7.62 -6.14
N GLY A 272 5.34 6.74 -6.92
CA GLY A 272 5.83 5.41 -7.21
C GLY A 272 5.36 5.00 -8.60
N PHE A 273 5.93 3.93 -9.14
CA PHE A 273 5.55 3.42 -10.46
C PHE A 273 5.15 1.95 -10.38
N PHE A 274 4.13 1.58 -11.14
CA PHE A 274 3.72 0.19 -11.28
C PHE A 274 3.22 -0.09 -12.69
N THR A 275 3.14 -1.37 -13.03
CA THR A 275 2.61 -1.84 -14.31
C THR A 275 1.23 -2.45 -14.12
N SER A 276 0.42 -2.42 -15.17
CA SER A 276 -0.85 -3.15 -15.19
C SER A 276 -0.62 -4.67 -15.05
N PRO A 277 -1.62 -5.45 -14.61
CA PRO A 277 -1.50 -6.90 -14.45
C PRO A 277 -1.01 -7.65 -15.70
N ASP A 278 -1.39 -7.18 -16.89
CA ASP A 278 -0.94 -7.75 -18.17
C ASP A 278 0.40 -7.19 -18.68
N GLY A 279 1.01 -6.24 -17.96
CA GLY A 279 2.28 -5.60 -18.28
C GLY A 279 2.25 -4.61 -19.45
N THR A 280 1.07 -4.27 -19.98
CA THR A 280 0.94 -3.44 -21.19
C THR A 280 0.86 -1.93 -20.90
N GLU A 281 0.54 -1.55 -19.67
CA GLU A 281 0.37 -0.17 -19.25
C GLU A 281 1.32 0.20 -18.11
N ASN A 282 1.64 1.49 -18.01
CA ASN A 282 2.48 2.03 -16.96
C ASN A 282 1.67 3.07 -16.18
N TRP A 283 1.81 3.04 -14.87
CA TRP A 283 1.01 3.80 -13.93
C TRP A 283 1.90 4.52 -12.94
N ILE A 284 1.50 5.73 -12.59
CA ILE A 284 2.07 6.50 -11.49
C ILE A 284 1.09 6.46 -10.32
N VAL A 285 1.59 6.19 -9.13
CA VAL A 285 0.92 6.53 -7.86
C VAL A 285 1.62 7.76 -7.28
N TYR A 286 0.87 8.69 -6.70
CA TYR A 286 1.42 9.93 -6.15
C TYR A 286 0.48 10.48 -5.07
N HIS A 287 0.99 11.29 -4.16
CA HIS A 287 0.11 12.07 -3.29
C HIS A 287 -0.15 13.46 -3.85
N ALA A 288 -1.28 14.06 -3.49
CA ALA A 288 -1.54 15.48 -3.74
C ALA A 288 -2.60 16.04 -2.78
N ASN A 289 -2.69 17.37 -2.76
CA ASN A 289 -3.63 18.17 -2.00
C ASN A 289 -4.79 18.70 -2.85
N ASP A 290 -5.88 19.10 -2.19
CA ASP A 290 -7.13 19.56 -2.82
C ASP A 290 -7.29 21.08 -2.79
N SER A 291 -6.51 21.77 -1.95
CA SER A 291 -6.43 23.22 -1.90
C SER A 291 -4.98 23.71 -1.99
N ALA A 292 -4.81 24.93 -2.50
CA ALA A 292 -3.52 25.60 -2.56
C ALA A 292 -2.95 25.98 -1.17
N SER A 293 -3.80 25.96 -0.15
CA SER A 293 -3.44 26.25 1.25
C SER A 293 -3.02 25.03 2.06
N ASP A 294 -3.23 23.83 1.52
CA ASP A 294 -2.88 22.58 2.20
C ASP A 294 -1.36 22.33 2.13
N GLY A 295 -0.85 21.42 2.96
CA GLY A 295 0.58 21.15 3.08
C GLY A 295 0.94 19.69 3.35
N CYS A 296 2.02 19.47 4.11
CA CYS A 296 2.51 18.14 4.43
C CYS A 296 1.83 17.59 5.69
N ASP A 297 0.66 16.97 5.53
CA ASP A 297 -0.07 16.38 6.64
C ASP A 297 -0.80 15.07 6.23
N ASN A 298 -1.71 14.61 7.10
CA ASN A 298 -2.53 13.42 6.93
C ASN A 298 -3.72 13.60 5.96
N GLY A 299 -4.01 14.83 5.54
CA GLY A 299 -5.04 15.17 4.56
C GLY A 299 -4.62 14.89 3.13
N ARG A 300 -3.31 14.72 2.86
CA ARG A 300 -2.80 14.29 1.55
C ARG A 300 -3.44 12.96 1.13
N THR A 301 -3.95 12.92 -0.10
CA THR A 301 -4.60 11.74 -0.66
C THR A 301 -3.68 11.00 -1.63
N ALA A 302 -3.72 9.66 -1.61
CA ALA A 302 -3.02 8.85 -2.61
C ALA A 302 -3.87 8.75 -3.88
N ARG A 303 -3.24 9.00 -5.02
CA ARG A 303 -3.88 9.08 -6.34
C ARG A 303 -3.09 8.24 -7.33
N ALA A 304 -3.76 7.75 -8.36
CA ALA A 304 -3.12 7.02 -9.44
C ALA A 304 -3.66 7.44 -10.81
N GLN A 305 -2.81 7.36 -11.82
CA GLN A 305 -3.20 7.54 -13.22
C GLN A 305 -2.23 6.81 -14.16
N LYS A 306 -2.75 6.43 -15.32
CA LYS A 306 -1.94 5.88 -16.41
C LYS A 306 -1.05 6.98 -16.97
N PHE A 307 0.19 6.62 -17.30
CA PHE A 307 1.10 7.50 -18.02
C PHE A 307 1.61 6.86 -19.31
N THR A 308 2.18 7.67 -20.19
CA THR A 308 2.67 7.25 -21.50
C THR A 308 4.14 7.61 -21.67
N TRP A 309 4.70 7.40 -22.86
CA TRP A 309 6.10 7.65 -23.12
C TRP A 309 6.24 8.60 -24.30
N ASN A 310 7.13 9.57 -24.16
CA ASN A 310 7.48 10.49 -25.24
C ASN A 310 8.24 9.74 -26.35
N ALA A 311 8.28 10.33 -27.56
CA ALA A 311 9.03 9.78 -28.68
C ALA A 311 10.54 9.64 -28.38
N ASP A 312 11.08 10.50 -27.52
CA ASP A 312 12.46 10.44 -27.08
C ASP A 312 12.71 9.32 -26.05
N GLY A 313 11.69 8.60 -25.60
CA GLY A 313 11.74 7.50 -24.63
C GLY A 313 11.65 7.93 -23.15
N SER A 314 11.52 9.22 -22.84
CA SER A 314 11.27 9.71 -21.47
C SER A 314 9.80 9.51 -21.05
N PRO A 315 9.51 9.41 -19.73
CA PRO A 315 8.13 9.30 -19.26
C PRO A 315 7.32 10.57 -19.54
N ASN A 316 6.07 10.38 -19.93
CA ASN A 316 5.06 11.42 -20.02
C ASN A 316 3.97 11.17 -18.98
N LEU A 317 4.15 11.77 -17.80
CA LEU A 317 3.27 11.62 -16.64
C LEU A 317 1.91 12.32 -16.82
N GLY A 318 1.78 13.18 -17.84
CA GLY A 318 0.57 13.93 -18.13
C GLY A 318 0.28 15.02 -17.09
N THR A 319 -0.99 15.37 -16.97
CA THR A 319 -1.50 16.33 -15.97
C THR A 319 -2.16 15.56 -14.82
N PRO A 320 -1.96 15.93 -13.55
CA PRO A 320 -2.62 15.26 -12.43
C PRO A 320 -4.13 15.26 -12.56
N VAL A 321 -4.76 14.11 -12.37
CA VAL A 321 -6.21 13.93 -12.51
C VAL A 321 -6.95 14.41 -11.25
N ARG A 322 -8.06 15.15 -11.44
CA ARG A 322 -8.91 15.66 -10.36
C ARG A 322 -9.56 14.54 -9.55
N LEU A 323 -9.91 14.81 -8.29
CA LEU A 323 -10.71 13.89 -7.49
C LEU A 323 -12.08 13.62 -8.12
N GLY A 324 -12.57 12.39 -7.95
CA GLY A 324 -13.87 11.94 -8.45
C GLY A 324 -13.97 11.77 -9.96
N ALA A 325 -12.95 12.13 -10.74
CA ALA A 325 -12.94 11.85 -12.18
C ALA A 325 -12.83 10.34 -12.41
N SER A 326 -13.76 9.81 -13.21
CA SER A 326 -13.73 8.41 -13.62
C SER A 326 -12.59 8.17 -14.61
N GLN A 327 -11.81 7.12 -14.33
CA GLN A 327 -10.72 6.63 -15.16
C GLN A 327 -10.96 5.13 -15.41
N ALA A 328 -10.54 4.63 -16.57
CA ALA A 328 -10.46 3.19 -16.77
C ALA A 328 -9.42 2.60 -15.80
N GLY A 329 -9.70 1.44 -15.21
CA GLY A 329 -8.71 0.71 -14.41
C GLY A 329 -7.56 0.16 -15.26
N PRO A 330 -6.44 -0.25 -14.63
CA PRO A 330 -5.34 -0.91 -15.32
C PRO A 330 -5.78 -2.17 -16.10
N SER A 331 -5.24 -2.32 -17.31
CA SER A 331 -5.58 -3.46 -18.18
C SER A 331 -5.21 -4.82 -17.58
N GLY A 332 -6.08 -5.81 -17.77
CA GLY A 332 -5.87 -7.17 -17.23
C GLY A 332 -6.31 -7.36 -15.79
N GLU A 333 -6.79 -6.32 -15.10
CA GLU A 333 -7.45 -6.48 -13.80
C GLU A 333 -8.94 -6.89 -13.94
N PRO A 334 -9.57 -7.45 -12.89
CA PRO A 334 -11.00 -7.76 -12.90
C PRO A 334 -11.89 -6.53 -13.20
N SER A 335 -13.03 -6.75 -13.84
CA SER A 335 -13.96 -5.68 -14.25
C SER A 335 -14.80 -5.09 -13.10
N THR A 336 -14.72 -5.67 -11.91
CA THR A 336 -15.49 -5.26 -10.73
C THR A 336 -14.63 -5.23 -9.49
N ALA A 337 -14.74 -4.17 -8.69
CA ALA A 337 -14.16 -4.11 -7.36
C ALA A 337 -15.15 -4.65 -6.33
N SER A 338 -14.73 -5.61 -5.51
CA SER A 338 -15.53 -6.02 -4.35
C SER A 338 -15.36 -5.03 -3.21
N THR A 339 -16.47 -4.73 -2.53
CA THR A 339 -16.52 -3.83 -1.36
C THR A 339 -16.81 -4.60 -0.07
N THR A 340 -16.91 -5.92 -0.15
CA THR A 340 -17.19 -6.79 1.00
C THR A 340 -16.18 -7.92 1.08
N TYR A 341 -16.02 -8.46 2.27
CA TYR A 341 -15.07 -9.52 2.58
C TYR A 341 -15.77 -10.67 3.27
N THR A 342 -15.28 -11.86 2.98
CA THR A 342 -15.52 -13.06 3.76
C THR A 342 -14.31 -13.29 4.67
N LEU A 343 -14.58 -13.55 5.96
CA LEU A 343 -13.54 -13.81 6.96
C LEU A 343 -13.54 -15.30 7.29
N THR A 344 -12.52 -16.02 6.83
CA THR A 344 -12.43 -17.48 6.99
C THR A 344 -11.47 -17.83 8.11
N ASN A 345 -11.92 -18.62 9.10
CA ASN A 345 -11.08 -19.07 10.19
C ASN A 345 -10.02 -20.08 9.72
N ARG A 346 -8.77 -19.94 10.17
CA ARG A 346 -7.65 -20.80 9.76
C ARG A 346 -7.80 -22.25 10.22
N ASN A 347 -8.36 -22.47 11.41
CA ASN A 347 -8.50 -23.81 11.99
C ASN A 347 -9.63 -24.61 11.34
N SER A 348 -10.80 -24.00 11.16
CA SER A 348 -12.00 -24.72 10.70
C SER A 348 -12.26 -24.59 9.19
N GLY A 349 -11.68 -23.59 8.52
CA GLY A 349 -12.03 -23.23 7.14
C GLY A 349 -13.43 -22.64 6.99
N LYS A 350 -14.08 -22.28 8.10
CA LYS A 350 -15.45 -21.74 8.16
C LYS A 350 -15.46 -20.23 8.19
N CYS A 351 -16.58 -19.66 7.78
CA CYS A 351 -16.78 -18.23 7.62
C CYS A 351 -17.47 -17.59 8.82
N LEU A 352 -16.99 -16.41 9.22
CA LEU A 352 -17.62 -15.55 10.22
C LEU A 352 -18.99 -15.06 9.72
N GLY A 353 -20.07 -15.32 10.44
CA GLY A 353 -21.41 -14.94 10.03
C GLY A 353 -22.42 -14.80 11.17
N LEU A 354 -23.52 -14.13 10.88
CA LEU A 354 -24.60 -13.89 11.84
C LEU A 354 -25.40 -15.17 12.11
N ALA A 355 -25.61 -15.49 13.38
CA ALA A 355 -26.42 -16.64 13.78
C ALA A 355 -27.86 -16.52 13.28
N GLY A 356 -28.32 -17.54 12.54
CA GLY A 356 -29.68 -17.59 11.99
C GLY A 356 -30.05 -16.43 11.05
N GLY A 357 -29.07 -15.66 10.55
CA GLY A 357 -29.31 -14.46 9.74
C GLY A 357 -30.10 -13.36 10.46
N SER A 358 -30.12 -13.37 11.80
CA SER A 358 -30.89 -12.41 12.59
C SER A 358 -30.45 -10.98 12.31
N THR A 359 -31.42 -10.06 12.25
CA THR A 359 -31.19 -8.63 11.99
C THR A 359 -31.24 -7.78 13.26
N ALA A 360 -31.46 -8.38 14.43
CA ALA A 360 -31.61 -7.67 15.70
C ALA A 360 -30.25 -7.25 16.30
N ASP A 361 -30.28 -6.19 17.12
CA ASP A 361 -29.16 -5.90 18.03
C ASP A 361 -28.99 -7.05 19.02
N GLY A 362 -27.74 -7.43 19.24
CA GLY A 362 -27.38 -8.58 20.07
C GLY A 362 -27.45 -9.92 19.35
N ALA A 363 -27.67 -9.93 18.03
CA ALA A 363 -27.55 -11.19 17.29
C ALA A 363 -26.09 -11.65 17.30
N ASP A 364 -25.90 -12.86 17.83
CA ASP A 364 -24.65 -13.57 18.00
C ASP A 364 -23.90 -13.76 16.66
N VAL A 365 -22.57 -13.63 16.69
CA VAL A 365 -21.67 -13.93 15.56
C VAL A 365 -21.02 -15.29 15.78
N ARG A 366 -21.19 -16.17 14.80
CA ARG A 366 -20.69 -17.56 14.84
C ARG A 366 -19.88 -17.87 13.60
N GLN A 367 -19.33 -19.08 13.53
CA GLN A 367 -18.79 -19.62 12.28
C GLN A 367 -19.72 -20.65 11.62
N TYR A 368 -19.73 -20.68 10.30
CA TYR A 368 -20.49 -21.64 9.49
C TYR A 368 -19.70 -22.04 8.23
N ALA A 369 -20.06 -23.16 7.62
CA ALA A 369 -19.65 -23.45 6.25
C ALA A 369 -19.91 -22.23 5.35
N CYS A 370 -18.91 -21.89 4.53
CA CYS A 370 -18.97 -20.71 3.69
C CYS A 370 -19.99 -20.92 2.57
N ASP A 371 -21.06 -20.12 2.56
CA ASP A 371 -22.15 -20.22 1.58
C ASP A 371 -22.27 -18.98 0.69
N GLY A 372 -21.45 -17.95 0.96
CA GLY A 372 -21.45 -16.70 0.21
C GLY A 372 -22.67 -15.82 0.47
N GLY A 373 -23.52 -16.14 1.45
CA GLY A 373 -24.67 -15.34 1.83
C GLY A 373 -24.29 -13.98 2.41
N ALA A 374 -25.18 -13.00 2.29
CA ALA A 374 -24.94 -11.64 2.80
C ALA A 374 -24.65 -11.61 4.32
N HIS A 375 -25.15 -12.60 5.07
CA HIS A 375 -24.93 -12.74 6.51
C HIS A 375 -23.49 -13.19 6.88
N GLN A 376 -22.68 -13.60 5.89
CA GLN A 376 -21.25 -13.94 6.04
C GLN A 376 -20.32 -12.91 5.35
N ARG A 377 -20.89 -11.80 4.86
CA ARG A 377 -20.15 -10.75 4.15
C ARG A 377 -20.06 -9.50 5.02
N TRP A 378 -18.87 -8.93 5.07
CA TRP A 378 -18.55 -7.81 5.94
C TRP A 378 -17.84 -6.72 5.15
N ARG A 379 -18.25 -5.46 5.32
CA ARG A 379 -17.50 -4.31 4.86
C ARG A 379 -16.54 -3.89 5.97
N LEU A 380 -15.25 -3.83 5.67
CA LEU A 380 -14.19 -3.56 6.64
C LEU A 380 -13.77 -2.09 6.53
N GLU A 381 -14.58 -1.20 7.11
CA GLU A 381 -14.42 0.24 6.90
C GLU A 381 -13.35 0.82 7.83
N ASP A 382 -12.29 1.35 7.23
CA ASP A 382 -11.22 2.09 7.90
C ASP A 382 -11.75 3.43 8.46
N LEU A 383 -11.45 3.72 9.72
CA LEU A 383 -11.88 4.91 10.45
C LEU A 383 -10.85 6.05 10.44
N GLY A 384 -9.70 5.85 9.79
CA GLY A 384 -8.64 6.85 9.65
C GLY A 384 -7.65 6.92 10.83
N ASP A 385 -7.85 6.09 11.86
CA ASP A 385 -7.03 5.99 13.08
C ASP A 385 -6.38 4.60 13.25
N ASP A 386 -6.16 3.92 12.12
CA ASP A 386 -5.69 2.53 12.03
C ASP A 386 -6.64 1.49 12.66
N THR A 387 -7.90 1.89 12.96
CA THR A 387 -8.98 0.99 13.36
C THR A 387 -10.09 0.93 12.31
N HIS A 388 -10.91 -0.10 12.42
CA HIS A 388 -11.99 -0.39 11.48
C HIS A 388 -13.28 -0.70 12.23
N ARG A 389 -14.41 -0.45 11.58
CA ARG A 389 -15.67 -1.12 11.94
C ARG A 389 -15.99 -2.19 10.92
N LEU A 390 -16.42 -3.35 11.40
CA LEU A 390 -16.82 -4.48 10.55
C LEU A 390 -18.33 -4.44 10.38
N VAL A 391 -18.80 -3.94 9.23
CA VAL A 391 -20.22 -3.75 8.96
C VAL A 391 -20.80 -4.96 8.25
N SER A 392 -21.82 -5.59 8.82
CA SER A 392 -22.54 -6.69 8.16
C SER A 392 -23.20 -6.19 6.87
N ALA A 393 -22.93 -6.86 5.76
CA ALA A 393 -23.55 -6.56 4.47
C ALA A 393 -25.05 -6.88 4.46
N ALA A 394 -25.52 -7.76 5.35
CA ALA A 394 -26.94 -8.10 5.47
C ALA A 394 -27.74 -7.04 6.24
N THR A 395 -27.16 -6.39 7.24
CA THR A 395 -27.92 -5.59 8.23
C THR A 395 -27.48 -4.14 8.36
N GLY A 396 -26.27 -3.80 7.91
CA GLY A 396 -25.67 -2.48 8.14
C GLY A 396 -25.21 -2.23 9.59
N LYS A 397 -25.39 -3.21 10.50
CA LYS A 397 -24.89 -3.19 11.88
C LYS A 397 -23.42 -3.59 11.92
N VAL A 398 -22.76 -3.34 13.06
CA VAL A 398 -21.32 -3.60 13.23
C VAL A 398 -21.05 -4.76 14.17
N LEU A 399 -19.88 -5.38 14.02
CA LEU A 399 -19.30 -6.25 15.05
C LEU A 399 -19.13 -5.48 16.36
N ASP A 400 -19.57 -6.07 17.46
CA ASP A 400 -19.65 -5.49 18.79
C ASP A 400 -19.16 -6.51 19.82
N THR A 401 -18.32 -6.07 20.74
CA THR A 401 -17.95 -6.86 21.90
C THR A 401 -18.97 -6.63 23.01
N GLU A 402 -19.65 -7.71 23.42
CA GLU A 402 -20.78 -7.62 24.34
C GLU A 402 -20.46 -6.82 25.61
N ASN A 403 -21.31 -5.82 25.88
CA ASN A 403 -21.22 -4.93 27.04
C ASN A 403 -19.85 -4.25 27.22
N CYS A 404 -19.08 -4.14 26.13
CA CYS A 404 -17.68 -3.73 26.15
C CYS A 404 -16.85 -4.47 27.24
N SER A 405 -17.18 -5.73 27.52
CA SER A 405 -16.48 -6.53 28.52
C SER A 405 -15.01 -6.68 28.14
N ALA A 406 -14.12 -6.81 29.14
CA ALA A 406 -12.71 -7.11 28.93
C ALA A 406 -12.36 -8.57 29.23
N ALA A 407 -13.35 -9.39 29.61
CA ALA A 407 -13.16 -10.78 29.97
C ALA A 407 -12.88 -11.67 28.75
N ASP A 408 -12.08 -12.71 28.95
CA ASP A 408 -12.01 -13.82 28.01
C ASP A 408 -13.38 -14.51 27.95
N GLY A 409 -13.83 -14.80 26.74
CA GLY A 409 -15.12 -15.44 26.48
C GLY A 409 -16.30 -14.48 26.38
N ALA A 410 -16.08 -13.18 26.46
CA ALA A 410 -17.11 -12.20 26.14
C ALA A 410 -17.52 -12.32 24.66
N ASP A 411 -18.83 -12.37 24.43
CA ASP A 411 -19.44 -12.62 23.13
C ASP A 411 -19.09 -11.54 22.10
N LEU A 412 -18.93 -11.95 20.83
CA LEU A 412 -18.99 -11.03 19.70
C LEU A 412 -20.33 -11.16 19.02
N ARG A 413 -21.03 -10.03 18.93
CA ARG A 413 -22.37 -9.93 18.35
C ARG A 413 -22.43 -8.83 17.32
N GLN A 414 -23.56 -8.67 16.64
CA GLN A 414 -23.84 -7.43 15.93
C GLN A 414 -24.58 -6.43 16.83
N TRP A 415 -24.29 -5.15 16.64
CA TRP A 415 -25.03 -4.06 17.26
C TRP A 415 -25.10 -2.83 16.36
N SER A 416 -26.07 -1.96 16.61
CA SER A 416 -26.11 -0.62 16.05
C SER A 416 -24.78 0.12 16.30
N TRP A 417 -24.36 0.96 15.35
CA TRP A 417 -23.09 1.70 15.50
C TRP A 417 -23.18 2.73 16.62
N LEU A 418 -22.41 2.52 17.69
CA LEU A 418 -22.29 3.39 18.86
C LEU A 418 -21.02 4.24 18.84
N ASN A 419 -20.08 3.95 17.92
CA ASN A 419 -18.82 4.66 17.78
C ASN A 419 -17.93 4.64 19.04
N ASN A 420 -18.00 3.56 19.82
CA ASN A 420 -17.15 3.34 20.99
C ASN A 420 -15.94 2.44 20.64
N THR A 421 -15.01 2.28 21.58
CA THR A 421 -13.79 1.48 21.37
C THR A 421 -14.03 -0.03 21.30
N CYS A 422 -15.17 -0.53 21.79
CA CYS A 422 -15.47 -1.96 21.76
C CYS A 422 -16.12 -2.42 20.43
N GLN A 423 -16.43 -1.49 19.52
CA GLN A 423 -16.86 -1.74 18.14
C GLN A 423 -15.78 -1.42 17.09
N ARG A 424 -14.55 -1.17 17.54
CA ARG A 424 -13.41 -0.78 16.70
C ARG A 424 -12.34 -1.86 16.76
N PHE A 425 -11.85 -2.27 15.59
CA PHE A 425 -10.94 -3.40 15.46
C PHE A 425 -9.73 -3.08 14.59
N ARG A 426 -8.59 -3.70 14.89
CA ARG A 426 -7.38 -3.69 14.06
C ARG A 426 -7.19 -5.04 13.41
N PHE A 427 -6.74 -5.06 12.16
CA PHE A 427 -6.26 -6.28 11.51
C PHE A 427 -4.75 -6.32 11.62
N VAL A 428 -4.22 -7.33 12.29
CA VAL A 428 -2.76 -7.49 12.45
C VAL A 428 -2.34 -8.76 11.73
N ALA A 429 -1.41 -8.63 10.77
CA ALA A 429 -0.90 -9.73 9.99
C ALA A 429 -0.25 -10.81 10.87
N THR A 430 -0.45 -12.04 10.45
CA THR A 430 0.18 -13.26 10.97
C THR A 430 0.79 -14.02 9.77
N ASP A 431 1.22 -15.26 9.94
CA ASP A 431 1.79 -16.05 8.85
C ASP A 431 0.74 -16.57 7.85
N GLY A 432 1.18 -16.84 6.62
CA GLY A 432 0.37 -17.49 5.59
C GLY A 432 -0.82 -16.65 5.10
N GLY A 433 -0.73 -15.32 5.14
CA GLY A 433 -1.78 -14.42 4.66
C GLY A 433 -3.00 -14.33 5.58
N HIS A 434 -2.87 -14.72 6.85
CA HIS A 434 -3.91 -14.57 7.87
C HIS A 434 -3.70 -13.30 8.68
N VAL A 435 -4.75 -12.87 9.37
CA VAL A 435 -4.74 -11.79 10.35
C VAL A 435 -5.36 -12.25 11.66
N ARG A 436 -5.02 -11.58 12.74
CA ARG A 436 -5.84 -11.55 13.96
C ARG A 436 -6.68 -10.27 13.96
N ILE A 437 -7.93 -10.37 14.40
CA ILE A 437 -8.89 -9.26 14.49
C ILE A 437 -8.89 -8.78 15.95
N VAL A 438 -8.23 -7.65 16.22
CA VAL A 438 -7.92 -7.17 17.57
C VAL A 438 -8.92 -6.09 17.98
N ASN A 439 -9.63 -6.25 19.09
CA ASN A 439 -10.49 -5.21 19.63
C ASN A 439 -9.67 -4.03 20.19
N GLN A 440 -10.04 -2.79 19.85
CA GLN A 440 -9.30 -1.60 20.28
C GLN A 440 -9.35 -1.38 21.80
N ALA A 441 -10.47 -1.68 22.45
CA ALA A 441 -10.64 -1.45 23.88
C ALA A 441 -9.81 -2.43 24.73
N THR A 442 -9.74 -3.69 24.31
CA THR A 442 -9.23 -4.78 25.17
C THR A 442 -7.89 -5.36 24.71
N GLY A 443 -7.49 -5.15 23.44
CA GLY A 443 -6.35 -5.82 22.83
C GLY A 443 -6.53 -7.33 22.60
N LYS A 444 -7.70 -7.88 22.92
CA LYS A 444 -8.07 -9.29 22.68
C LYS A 444 -8.51 -9.50 21.24
N VAL A 445 -8.57 -10.76 20.83
CA VAL A 445 -8.81 -11.15 19.45
C VAL A 445 -10.12 -11.91 19.28
N ALA A 446 -10.70 -11.87 18.08
CA ALA A 446 -11.78 -12.78 17.70
C ALA A 446 -11.30 -14.24 17.70
N ASP A 447 -12.00 -15.09 18.46
CA ASP A 447 -11.65 -16.45 18.82
C ASP A 447 -12.87 -17.36 18.61
N VAL A 448 -12.69 -18.45 17.87
CA VAL A 448 -13.73 -19.49 17.78
C VAL A 448 -13.69 -20.31 19.07
N ALA A 449 -14.80 -20.33 19.79
CA ALA A 449 -14.91 -20.98 21.09
C ALA A 449 -14.40 -22.42 21.05
N ASP A 450 -13.47 -22.71 21.98
CA ASP A 450 -12.85 -24.02 22.19
C ASP A 450 -12.21 -24.61 20.92
N CYS A 451 -11.81 -23.74 19.98
CA CYS A 451 -11.32 -24.08 18.64
C CYS A 451 -12.23 -25.09 17.90
N SER A 452 -13.55 -25.02 18.12
CA SER A 452 -14.50 -25.90 17.47
C SER A 452 -14.45 -25.77 15.95
N ALA A 453 -14.65 -26.88 15.23
CA ALA A 453 -14.82 -26.91 13.78
C ALA A 453 -16.27 -27.16 13.37
N ALA A 454 -17.22 -27.09 14.30
CA ALA A 454 -18.65 -27.25 14.03
C ALA A 454 -19.28 -25.97 13.46
N ASP A 455 -20.36 -26.15 12.70
CA ASP A 455 -21.25 -25.05 12.32
C ASP A 455 -22.00 -24.54 13.56
N GLY A 456 -22.15 -23.23 13.64
CA GLY A 456 -22.78 -22.58 14.79
C GLY A 456 -21.90 -22.55 16.03
N ALA A 457 -20.60 -22.81 15.92
CA ALA A 457 -19.66 -22.54 16.99
C ALA A 457 -19.55 -21.03 17.22
N ASP A 458 -19.60 -20.64 18.49
CA ASP A 458 -19.54 -19.27 18.97
C ASP A 458 -18.21 -18.59 18.58
N VAL A 459 -18.27 -17.29 18.27
CA VAL A 459 -17.08 -16.45 18.10
C VAL A 459 -17.10 -15.37 19.17
N ARG A 460 -16.13 -15.46 20.08
CA ARG A 460 -15.98 -14.59 21.24
C ARG A 460 -14.67 -13.80 21.15
N GLN A 461 -14.43 -12.88 22.07
CA GLN A 461 -13.07 -12.38 22.27
C GLN A 461 -12.28 -13.27 23.24
N TRP A 462 -10.98 -13.39 22.99
CA TRP A 462 -10.05 -14.07 23.89
C TRP A 462 -8.66 -13.46 23.84
N THR A 463 -7.88 -13.64 24.90
CA THR A 463 -6.45 -13.35 24.95
C THR A 463 -5.72 -14.02 23.76
N TRP A 464 -4.76 -13.34 23.14
CA TRP A 464 -4.02 -13.92 22.01
C TRP A 464 -3.18 -15.12 22.45
N LEU A 465 -3.51 -16.30 21.92
CA LEU A 465 -2.86 -17.60 22.17
C LEU A 465 -2.00 -18.07 20.99
N ASN A 466 -2.01 -17.34 19.87
CA ASN A 466 -1.28 -17.71 18.65
C ASN A 466 -1.64 -19.10 18.10
N ASN A 467 -2.93 -19.45 18.15
CA ASN A 467 -3.45 -20.70 17.58
C ASN A 467 -4.25 -20.43 16.29
N GLY A 468 -4.63 -21.49 15.58
CA GLY A 468 -5.37 -21.35 14.32
C GLY A 468 -6.81 -20.83 14.48
N CYS A 469 -7.43 -21.01 15.66
CA CYS A 469 -8.83 -20.60 15.85
C CYS A 469 -9.00 -19.10 16.13
N GLN A 470 -7.89 -18.37 16.30
CA GLN A 470 -7.83 -16.91 16.45
C GLN A 470 -7.34 -16.18 15.18
N GLN A 471 -7.18 -16.90 14.09
CA GLN A 471 -6.59 -16.41 12.85
C GLN A 471 -7.59 -16.49 11.70
N TRP A 472 -7.66 -15.43 10.92
CA TRP A 472 -8.69 -15.23 9.91
C TRP A 472 -8.07 -14.81 8.59
N ARG A 473 -8.55 -15.36 7.49
CA ARG A 473 -8.20 -14.91 6.14
C ARG A 473 -9.27 -13.94 5.64
N LEU A 474 -8.85 -12.75 5.23
CA LEU A 474 -9.73 -11.76 4.59
C LEU A 474 -9.73 -12.01 3.09
N SER A 475 -10.87 -12.37 2.51
CA SER A 475 -11.01 -12.59 1.07
C SER A 475 -12.10 -11.67 0.51
N PRO A 476 -11.83 -10.90 -0.57
CA PRO A 476 -12.88 -10.16 -1.27
C PRO A 476 -14.02 -11.11 -1.69
N ALA A 477 -15.27 -10.73 -1.42
CA ALA A 477 -16.47 -11.56 -1.57
C ALA A 477 -17.33 -11.21 -2.79
#